data_AF-A0A4Y2QLN7-F1
#
_entry.id   AF-A0A4Y2QLN7-F1
#
_cell.length_a   1.000
_cell.length_b   1.000
_cell.length_c   1.000
_cell.angle_alpha   90.00
_cell.angle_beta   90.00
_cell.angle_gamma   90.00
#
_symmetry.space_group_name_H-M   'P 1'
#
loop_
_entity.id
_entity.type
_entity.pdbx_description
1 polymer ?
#
loop_
_entity_poly.entity_id
_entity_poly.type
_entity_poly.pdbx_seq_one_letter_code
_entity_poly.pdbx_strand_id
1 'polypeptide(L)'
;NRRDLTPSTTVPHPKGIMVWMGFSLNDVTKPRFVQPGAKINSEYYIPKILKPFLKDDYCRLYPNGDDVFHQDSAPSHASRVTQQVQFLKPQQ
;
A
#
# COMPACT_ATOMS: atom_id res chain seq x y z
N ASN A 1 9.99 47.60 15.34
CA ASN A 1 10.10 46.13 15.40
C ASN A 1 9.02 45.53 14.51
N ARG A 2 9.28 45.43 13.19
CA ARG A 2 8.35 44.93 12.17
C ARG A 2 8.55 43.43 12.09
N ARG A 3 7.61 42.64 12.62
CA ARG A 3 7.62 41.19 12.43
C ARG A 3 7.24 40.94 10.97
N ASP A 4 8.19 40.49 10.17
CA ASP A 4 7.89 39.94 8.85
C ASP A 4 6.98 38.72 9.04
N LEU A 5 5.72 38.90 8.67
CA LEU A 5 4.77 37.81 8.54
C LEU A 5 5.08 37.13 7.21
N THR A 6 5.88 36.06 7.25
CA THR A 6 5.99 35.14 6.12
C THR A 6 4.59 34.66 5.76
N PRO A 7 4.16 34.76 4.49
CA PRO A 7 2.84 34.30 4.09
C PRO A 7 2.73 32.80 4.40
N SER A 8 1.73 32.42 5.20
CA SER A 8 1.39 31.01 5.41
C SER A 8 1.08 30.41 4.05
N THR A 9 1.99 29.59 3.54
CA THR A 9 1.79 28.93 2.25
C THR A 9 0.69 27.90 2.43
N THR A 10 -0.49 28.16 1.86
CA THR A 10 -1.59 27.20 1.84
C THR A 10 -1.10 25.96 1.10
N VAL A 11 -0.88 24.86 1.82
CA VAL A 11 -0.56 23.58 1.19
C VAL A 11 -1.78 23.17 0.34
N PRO A 12 -1.63 23.00 -0.98
CA PRO A 12 -2.75 22.64 -1.82
C PRO A 12 -3.26 21.25 -1.42
N HIS A 13 -4.55 21.12 -1.08
CA HIS A 13 -5.16 19.82 -0.87
C HIS A 13 -5.26 19.08 -2.22
N PRO A 14 -4.89 17.79 -2.28
CA PRO A 14 -5.01 17.01 -3.50
C PRO A 14 -6.48 16.79 -3.86
N LYS A 15 -6.79 16.80 -5.16
CA LYS A 15 -8.16 16.57 -5.67
C LYS A 15 -8.74 15.19 -5.31
N GLY A 16 -7.87 14.21 -5.04
CA GLY A 16 -8.25 12.87 -4.65
C GLY A 16 -7.11 12.19 -3.92
N ILE A 17 -7.47 11.27 -3.03
CA ILE A 17 -6.53 10.44 -2.28
C ILE A 17 -6.80 8.99 -2.67
N MET A 18 -5.75 8.27 -3.03
CA MET A 18 -5.84 6.83 -3.28
C MET A 18 -5.34 6.10 -2.04
N VAL A 19 -6.09 5.09 -1.62
CA VAL A 19 -5.78 4.27 -0.44
C VAL A 19 -5.86 2.81 -0.86
N TRP A 20 -4.85 2.05 -0.49
CA TRP A 20 -4.88 0.59 -0.56
C TRP A 20 -5.31 0.03 0.79
N MET A 21 -6.23 -0.94 0.77
CA MET A 21 -6.71 -1.64 1.95
C MET A 21 -7.24 -3.01 1.55
N GLY A 22 -6.82 -4.05 2.29
CA GLY A 22 -7.42 -5.38 2.28
C GLY A 22 -8.18 -5.68 3.58
N PHE A 23 -9.08 -6.66 3.51
CA PHE A 23 -9.82 -7.19 4.65
C PHE A 23 -9.97 -8.71 4.55
N SER A 24 -10.18 -9.35 5.69
CA SER A 24 -10.36 -10.79 5.81
C SER A 24 -11.38 -11.11 6.91
N LEU A 25 -11.71 -12.39 7.10
CA LEU A 25 -12.48 -12.84 8.26
C LEU A 25 -11.77 -12.58 9.59
N ASN A 26 -10.44 -12.52 9.59
CA ASN A 26 -9.65 -12.38 10.81
C ASN A 26 -9.54 -10.92 11.26
N ASP A 27 -9.28 -10.00 10.33
CA ASP A 27 -9.24 -8.55 10.58
C ASP A 27 -9.06 -7.77 9.25
N VAL A 28 -8.98 -6.44 9.36
CA VAL A 28 -8.57 -5.51 8.31
C VAL A 28 -7.05 -5.27 8.32
N THR A 29 -6.50 -4.98 7.15
CA THR A 29 -5.13 -4.49 7.01
C THR A 29 -5.02 -3.02 7.39
N LYS A 30 -3.82 -2.57 7.77
CA LYS A 30 -3.56 -1.14 7.93
C LYS A 30 -3.76 -0.40 6.59
N PRO A 31 -4.58 0.66 6.52
CA PRO A 31 -4.73 1.45 5.30
C PRO A 31 -3.39 2.07 4.87
N ARG A 32 -3.05 1.94 3.58
CA ARG A 32 -1.81 2.47 3.02
C ARG A 32 -2.14 3.57 2.02
N PHE A 33 -1.76 4.79 2.37
CA PHE A 33 -2.00 5.98 1.54
C PHE A 33 -1.00 6.04 0.39
N VAL A 34 -1.54 6.21 -0.81
CA VAL A 34 -0.75 6.45 -2.02
C VAL A 34 -0.47 7.94 -2.13
N GLN A 35 0.77 8.28 -2.48
CA GLN A 35 1.14 9.67 -2.69
C GLN A 35 0.27 10.29 -3.81
N PRO A 36 -0.33 11.48 -3.60
CA PRO A 36 -1.13 12.13 -4.64
C PRO A 36 -0.36 12.31 -5.95
N GLY A 37 -0.99 11.93 -7.07
CA GLY A 37 -0.38 11.98 -8.40
C GLY A 37 0.58 10.83 -8.73
N ALA A 38 0.87 9.93 -7.78
CA ALA A 38 1.68 8.75 -8.07
C ALA A 38 0.94 7.76 -8.98
N LYS A 39 1.68 7.16 -9.92
CA LYS A 39 1.18 6.07 -10.75
C LYS A 39 1.44 4.75 -10.05
N ILE A 40 0.39 3.94 -9.87
CA ILE A 40 0.53 2.58 -9.32
C ILE A 40 1.00 1.63 -10.41
N ASN A 41 2.32 1.58 -10.63
CA ASN A 41 3.00 0.52 -11.36
C ASN A 41 3.57 -0.51 -10.37
N SER A 42 4.23 -1.56 -10.86
CA SER A 42 4.83 -2.58 -9.99
C SER A 42 5.98 -2.04 -9.14
N GLU A 43 6.75 -1.09 -9.66
CA GLU A 43 7.86 -0.44 -8.94
C GLU A 43 7.39 0.37 -7.73
N TYR A 44 6.17 0.93 -7.79
CA TYR A 44 5.52 1.55 -6.65
C TYR A 44 4.86 0.50 -5.76
N TYR A 45 4.02 -0.36 -6.36
CA TYR A 45 3.16 -1.29 -5.62
C TYR A 45 3.97 -2.25 -4.74
N ILE A 46 5.03 -2.85 -5.27
CA ILE A 46 5.81 -3.86 -4.56
C ILE A 46 6.43 -3.30 -3.27
N PRO A 47 7.29 -2.27 -3.29
CA PRO A 47 7.94 -1.79 -2.08
C PRO A 47 7.03 -0.94 -1.18
N LYS A 48 6.03 -0.23 -1.73
CA LYS A 48 5.21 0.69 -0.93
C LYS A 48 3.95 0.05 -0.35
N ILE A 49 3.44 -1.00 -0.99
CA ILE A 49 2.18 -1.65 -0.60
C ILE A 49 2.40 -3.13 -0.25
N LEU A 50 2.83 -3.95 -1.22
CA LEU A 50 2.85 -5.40 -1.08
C LEU A 50 3.84 -5.89 -0.02
N LYS A 51 5.10 -5.45 -0.06
CA LYS A 51 6.12 -5.85 0.92
C LYS A 51 5.74 -5.43 2.35
N PRO A 52 5.29 -4.19 2.59
CA PRO A 52 4.79 -3.81 3.90
C PRO A 52 3.58 -4.64 4.36
N PHE A 53 2.62 -4.95 3.48
CA PHE A 53 1.50 -5.84 3.81
C PHE A 53 1.99 -7.23 4.26
N LEU A 54 2.88 -7.85 3.47
CA LEU A 54 3.44 -9.17 3.77
C LEU A 54 4.23 -9.18 5.09
N LYS A 55 4.85 -8.06 5.47
CA LYS A 55 5.64 -7.95 6.69
C LYS A 55 4.79 -7.63 7.93
N ASP A 56 3.91 -6.64 7.82
CA ASP A 56 3.26 -6.03 8.99
C ASP A 56 1.87 -6.67 9.27
N ASP A 57 1.13 -7.00 8.22
CA ASP A 57 -0.27 -7.40 8.31
C ASP A 57 -0.42 -8.91 8.14
N TYR A 58 0.27 -9.50 7.16
CA TYR A 58 0.08 -10.90 6.78
C TYR A 58 0.33 -11.88 7.91
N CYS A 59 1.47 -11.78 8.62
CA CYS A 59 1.80 -12.68 9.72
C CYS A 59 0.80 -12.58 10.89
N ARG A 60 0.19 -11.41 11.09
CA ARG A 60 -0.85 -11.18 12.10
C ARG A 60 -2.19 -11.78 11.68
N LEU A 61 -2.54 -11.62 10.40
CA LEU A 61 -3.81 -12.07 9.84
C LEU A 61 -3.85 -13.57 9.61
N TYR A 62 -2.74 -14.17 9.21
CA TYR A 62 -2.66 -15.57 8.78
C TYR A 62 -1.39 -16.24 9.34
N PRO A 63 -1.34 -16.50 10.65
CA PRO A 63 -0.17 -17.11 11.29
C PRO A 63 0.12 -18.54 10.78
N ASN A 64 -0.90 -19.22 10.23
CA ASN A 64 -0.80 -20.59 9.72
C ASN A 64 -0.63 -20.65 8.19
N GLY A 65 -0.67 -19.51 7.48
CA GLY A 65 -0.49 -19.44 6.03
C GLY A 65 -1.61 -20.06 5.18
N ASP A 66 -2.80 -20.24 5.73
CA ASP A 66 -3.99 -20.85 5.12
C ASP A 66 -4.87 -19.86 4.33
N ASP A 67 -4.24 -18.87 3.69
CA ASP A 67 -4.92 -17.79 2.99
C ASP A 67 -4.88 -17.90 1.46
N VAL A 68 -5.86 -17.24 0.83
CA VAL A 68 -5.87 -16.90 -0.59
C VAL A 68 -5.89 -15.38 -0.73
N PHE A 69 -4.81 -14.82 -1.28
CA PHE A 69 -4.74 -13.38 -1.56
C PHE A 69 -5.46 -13.04 -2.87
N HIS A 70 -6.59 -12.33 -2.78
CA HIS A 70 -7.41 -11.89 -3.92
C HIS A 70 -7.22 -10.39 -4.19
N GLN A 71 -6.99 -10.04 -5.45
CA GLN A 71 -6.93 -8.67 -5.96
C GLN A 71 -7.42 -8.63 -7.41
N ASP A 72 -7.72 -7.45 -7.93
CA ASP A 72 -8.11 -7.28 -9.33
C ASP A 72 -6.95 -7.57 -10.31
N SER A 73 -7.27 -7.61 -11.61
CA SER A 73 -6.31 -7.89 -12.68
C SER A 73 -5.54 -6.65 -13.16
N ALA A 74 -5.44 -5.57 -12.38
CA ALA A 74 -4.72 -4.37 -12.81
C ALA A 74 -3.28 -4.73 -13.23
N PRO A 75 -2.69 -4.08 -14.26
CA PRO A 75 -1.39 -4.49 -14.79
C PRO A 75 -0.26 -4.55 -13.75
N SER A 76 -0.27 -3.64 -12.77
CA SER A 76 0.69 -3.64 -11.64
C SER A 76 0.54 -4.88 -10.74
N HIS A 77 -0.68 -5.35 -10.52
CA HIS A 77 -1.01 -6.52 -9.72
C HIS A 77 -0.70 -7.82 -10.46
N ALA A 78 -1.11 -7.89 -11.73
CA ALA A 78 -0.93 -9.07 -12.58
C ALA A 78 0.50 -9.21 -13.17
N SER A 79 1.38 -8.22 -13.00
CA SER A 79 2.74 -8.31 -13.53
C SER A 79 3.52 -9.48 -12.94
N ARG A 80 4.40 -10.10 -13.75
CA ARG A 80 5.23 -11.25 -13.33
C ARG A 80 6.04 -10.96 -12.06
N VAL A 81 6.60 -9.76 -11.96
CA VAL A 81 7.41 -9.35 -10.82
C VAL A 81 6.59 -9.23 -9.54
N THR A 82 5.35 -8.73 -9.62
CA THR A 82 4.45 -8.64 -8.46
C THR A 82 4.00 -10.03 -8.02
N GLN A 83 3.62 -10.89 -8.97
CA GLN A 83 3.23 -12.27 -8.66
C GLN A 83 4.36 -13.04 -7.96
N GLN A 84 5.61 -12.91 -8.44
CA GLN A 84 6.75 -13.55 -7.78
C GLN A 84 6.89 -13.13 -6.32
N VAL A 85 6.78 -11.83 -6.02
CA VAL A 85 6.85 -11.35 -4.63
C VAL A 85 5.67 -11.86 -3.79
N GLN A 86 4.47 -11.94 -4.37
CA GLN A 86 3.29 -12.48 -3.70
C GLN A 86 3.46 -13.96 -3.33
N PHE A 87 4.06 -14.76 -4.22
CA PHE A 87 4.31 -16.19 -3.97
C PHE A 87 5.50 -16.44 -3.05
N LEU A 88 6.45 -15.52 -2.98
CA LEU A 88 7.54 -15.54 -2.01
C LEU A 88 7.07 -15.08 -0.61
N LYS A 89 5.86 -15.50 -0.20
CA LYS A 89 5.34 -15.31 1.16
C LYS A 89 6.48 -15.57 2.14
N PRO A 90 6.69 -14.73 3.18
CA PRO A 90 7.79 -14.93 4.11
C PRO A 90 7.74 -16.37 4.62
N GLN A 91 8.74 -17.17 4.21
CA GLN A 91 8.98 -18.46 4.84
C GLN A 91 9.31 -18.15 6.29
N GLN A 92 8.53 -18.74 7.21
CA GLN A 92 8.77 -18.64 8.65
C GLN A 92 10.20 -19.02 9.00
#